data_AF-A0A6B1D979-F1
#
_entry.id   AF-A0A6B1D979-F1
#
_cell.length_a   1.000
_cell.length_b   1.000
_cell.length_c   1.000
_cell.angle_alpha   90.00
_cell.angle_beta   90.00
_cell.angle_gamma   90.00
#
_symmetry.space_group_name_H-M   'P 1'
#
loop_
_entity.id
_entity.type
_entity.pdbx_description
1 polymer ?
#
loop_
_entity_poly.entity_id
_entity_poly.type
_entity_poly.pdbx_seq_one_letter_code
_entity_poly.pdbx_strand_id
1 'polypeptide(L)'
;MTAKLDGQLWQDQPQQALEAYIRDGYLALSGFLTPDQVVETRESVARFISDRVPQLPREQVFYETLGQPDTLKQIIGLFNHDTYFHRLMFGSRFEKLAELLLQGPVVGKNMQYFNKPPQIGKATPPHQD
;
A
#
# COMPACT_ATOMS: atom_id res chain seq x y z
N MET A 1 -3.89 0.30 -23.41
CA MET A 1 -2.98 0.26 -22.26
C MET A 1 -2.70 1.70 -21.86
N THR A 2 -3.05 2.11 -20.64
CA THR A 2 -2.64 3.43 -20.14
C THR A 2 -1.14 3.38 -19.90
N ALA A 3 -0.39 4.28 -20.55
CA ALA A 3 1.04 4.38 -20.37
C ALA A 3 1.34 4.75 -18.90
N LYS A 4 2.36 4.13 -18.31
CA LYS A 4 2.83 4.54 -16.99
C LYS A 4 3.50 5.91 -17.11
N LEU A 5 3.14 6.82 -16.23
CA LEU A 5 3.68 8.16 -16.15
C LEU A 5 4.98 8.17 -15.34
N ASP A 6 5.78 9.22 -15.49
CA ASP A 6 6.99 9.40 -14.69
C ASP A 6 6.65 9.52 -13.19
N GLY A 7 7.52 8.97 -12.33
CA GLY A 7 7.32 8.88 -10.89
C GLY A 7 7.31 10.22 -10.17
N GLN A 8 7.87 11.26 -10.78
CA GLN A 8 7.91 12.63 -10.28
C GLN A 8 6.87 13.54 -10.91
N LEU A 9 6.05 13.03 -11.86
CA LEU A 9 5.04 13.83 -12.58
C LEU A 9 4.13 14.61 -11.62
N TRP A 10 3.74 14.00 -10.51
CA TRP A 10 2.86 14.62 -9.52
C TRP A 10 3.49 15.83 -8.81
N GLN A 11 4.83 15.95 -8.80
CA GLN A 11 5.56 17.10 -8.27
C GLN A 11 5.83 18.13 -9.38
N ASP A 12 6.28 17.65 -10.54
CA ASP A 12 6.72 18.52 -11.64
C ASP A 12 5.54 19.15 -12.39
N GLN A 13 4.46 18.39 -12.56
CA GLN A 13 3.26 18.75 -13.32
C GLN A 13 1.99 18.28 -12.59
N PRO A 14 1.70 18.81 -11.38
CA PRO A 14 0.61 18.35 -10.52
C PRO A 14 -0.77 18.40 -11.19
N GLN A 15 -1.02 19.42 -12.01
CA GLN A 15 -2.27 19.55 -12.77
C GLN A 15 -2.46 18.41 -13.76
N GLN A 16 -1.39 18.02 -14.47
CA GLN A 16 -1.45 16.91 -15.42
C GLN A 16 -1.70 15.57 -14.72
N ALA A 17 -1.09 15.37 -13.55
CA ALA A 17 -1.34 14.18 -12.72
C ALA A 17 -2.80 14.11 -12.24
N LEU A 18 -3.35 15.24 -11.78
CA LEU A 18 -4.76 15.33 -11.36
C LEU A 18 -5.72 15.07 -12.52
N GLU A 19 -5.48 15.65 -13.70
CA GLU A 19 -6.30 15.44 -14.89
C GLU A 19 -6.30 13.97 -15.35
N ALA A 20 -5.15 13.32 -15.32
CA ALA A 20 -5.05 11.89 -15.63
C ALA A 20 -5.86 11.04 -14.63
N TYR A 21 -5.75 11.35 -13.34
CA TYR A 21 -6.50 10.66 -12.29
C TYR A 21 -8.01 10.86 -12.44
N ILE A 22 -8.48 12.09 -12.67
CA ILE A 22 -9.92 12.38 -12.86
C ILE A 22 -10.46 11.65 -14.09
N ARG A 23 -9.70 11.63 -15.20
CA ARG A 23 -10.14 11.01 -16.45
C ARG A 23 -10.24 9.48 -16.34
N ASP A 24 -9.22 8.85 -15.76
CA ASP A 24 -9.07 7.39 -15.82
C ASP A 24 -9.55 6.69 -14.54
N GLY A 25 -9.78 7.44 -13.44
CA GLY A 25 -10.13 6.90 -12.12
C GLY A 25 -8.95 6.26 -11.38
N TYR A 26 -7.75 6.30 -11.96
CA TYR A 26 -6.50 5.81 -11.35
C TYR A 26 -5.28 6.54 -11.93
N LEU A 27 -4.15 6.43 -11.25
CA LEU A 27 -2.87 6.98 -11.68
C LEU A 27 -1.76 5.94 -11.54
N ALA A 28 -0.98 5.71 -12.61
CA ALA A 28 0.14 4.77 -12.61
C ALA A 28 1.48 5.51 -12.77
N LEU A 29 2.26 5.59 -11.68
CA LEU A 29 3.53 6.32 -11.59
C LEU A 29 4.72 5.34 -11.55
N SER A 30 5.50 5.27 -12.63
CA SER A 30 6.73 4.47 -12.71
C SER A 30 7.88 5.14 -11.96
N GLY A 31 8.53 4.42 -11.05
CA GLY A 31 9.66 4.99 -10.29
C GLY A 31 9.21 5.97 -9.19
N PHE A 32 7.94 5.90 -8.77
CA PHE A 32 7.46 6.64 -7.60
C PHE A 32 8.31 6.34 -6.37
N LEU A 33 8.65 5.06 -6.14
CA LEU A 33 9.69 4.62 -5.20
C LEU A 33 11.01 4.40 -5.95
N THR A 34 12.14 4.81 -5.36
CA THR A 34 13.47 4.45 -5.86
C THR A 34 13.73 2.96 -5.62
N PRO A 35 14.68 2.33 -6.32
CA PRO A 35 15.04 0.93 -6.09
C PRO A 35 15.36 0.62 -4.62
N ASP A 36 16.13 1.48 -3.95
CA ASP A 36 16.49 1.33 -2.54
C ASP A 36 15.27 1.40 -1.62
N GLN A 37 14.33 2.32 -1.89
CA GLN A 37 13.08 2.42 -1.12
C GLN A 37 12.19 1.19 -1.32
N VAL A 38 12.23 0.57 -2.51
CA VAL A 38 11.53 -0.71 -2.75
C VAL A 38 12.16 -1.83 -1.92
N VAL A 39 13.50 -1.88 -1.85
CA VAL A 39 14.22 -2.86 -1.00
C VAL A 39 13.87 -2.64 0.47
N GLU A 40 13.99 -1.42 0.98
CA GLU A 40 13.64 -1.05 2.36
C GLU A 40 12.19 -1.42 2.72
N THR A 41 11.24 -1.18 1.80
CA THR A 41 9.84 -1.56 2.01
C THR A 41 9.69 -3.07 2.15
N ARG A 42 10.37 -3.85 1.30
CA ARG A 42 10.29 -5.33 1.34
C ARG A 42 10.90 -5.88 2.62
N GLU A 43 12.05 -5.35 3.04
CA GLU A 43 12.69 -5.72 4.29
C GLU A 43 11.82 -5.37 5.50
N SER A 44 11.20 -4.19 5.49
CA SER A 44 10.27 -3.77 6.54
C SER A 44 9.02 -4.65 6.62
N VAL A 45 8.47 -5.11 5.49
CA VAL A 45 7.38 -6.09 5.46
C VAL A 45 7.84 -7.43 6.05
N ALA A 46 8.99 -7.95 5.63
CA ALA A 46 9.52 -9.21 6.15
C ALA A 46 9.76 -9.15 7.67
N ARG A 47 10.37 -8.06 8.15
CA ARG A 47 10.57 -7.78 9.57
C ARG A 47 9.25 -7.71 10.33
N PHE A 48 8.26 -7.00 9.80
CA PHE A 48 6.94 -6.91 10.44
C PHE A 48 6.26 -8.27 10.57
N ILE A 49 6.33 -9.10 9.53
CA ILE A 49 5.77 -10.45 9.54
C ILE A 49 6.47 -11.34 10.58
N SER A 50 7.80 -11.27 10.67
CA SER A 50 8.57 -12.02 11.67
C SER A 50 8.28 -11.55 13.10
N ASP A 51 8.35 -10.24 13.33
CA ASP A 51 8.51 -9.71 14.68
C ASP A 51 7.18 -9.25 15.30
N ARG A 52 6.24 -8.75 14.47
CA ARG A 52 4.99 -8.14 14.94
C ARG A 52 3.79 -9.06 14.80
N VAL A 53 3.62 -9.74 13.67
CA VAL A 53 2.45 -10.60 13.42
C VAL A 53 2.16 -11.62 14.54
N PRO A 54 3.14 -12.31 15.14
CA PRO A 54 2.88 -13.25 16.24
C PRO A 54 2.24 -12.62 17.49
N GLN A 55 2.32 -11.29 17.64
CA GLN A 55 1.84 -10.53 18.79
C GLN A 55 0.51 -9.80 18.50
N LEU A 56 0.05 -9.80 17.24
CA LEU A 56 -1.17 -9.09 16.84
C LEU A 56 -2.44 -9.88 17.19
N PRO A 57 -3.55 -9.17 17.46
CA PRO A 57 -4.85 -9.81 17.59
C PRO A 57 -5.25 -10.52 16.29
N ARG A 58 -5.96 -11.63 16.41
CA ARG A 58 -6.39 -12.46 15.26
C ARG A 58 -7.29 -11.69 14.29
N GLU A 59 -7.98 -10.67 14.78
CA GLU A 59 -8.87 -9.80 14.00
C GLU A 59 -8.09 -8.90 13.02
N GLN A 60 -6.76 -8.82 13.16
CA GLN A 60 -5.88 -8.03 12.29
C GLN A 60 -5.02 -8.89 11.37
N VAL A 61 -5.01 -10.22 11.53
CA VAL A 61 -4.13 -11.13 10.77
C VAL A 61 -4.95 -12.28 10.19
N PHE A 62 -4.99 -12.35 8.86
CA PHE A 62 -5.78 -13.35 8.16
C PHE A 62 -4.90 -14.28 7.34
N TYR A 63 -5.26 -15.56 7.40
CA TYR A 63 -4.63 -16.66 6.67
C TYR A 63 -5.65 -17.29 5.72
N GLU A 64 -5.21 -17.92 4.63
CA GLU A 64 -6.10 -18.80 3.85
C GLU A 64 -6.45 -20.05 4.65
N THR A 65 -5.50 -20.58 5.41
CA THR A 65 -5.69 -21.71 6.31
C THR A 65 -5.30 -21.31 7.73
N LEU A 66 -6.27 -21.26 8.65
CA LEU A 66 -6.02 -20.92 10.04
C LEU A 66 -4.96 -21.85 10.66
N GLY A 67 -3.96 -21.27 11.31
CA GLY A 67 -2.86 -22.00 11.94
C GLY A 67 -1.70 -22.37 11.00
N GLN A 68 -1.75 -22.00 9.71
CA GLN A 68 -0.65 -22.22 8.76
C GLN A 68 0.02 -20.88 8.36
N PRO A 69 1.20 -20.55 8.94
CA PRO A 69 1.82 -19.23 8.76
C PRO A 69 2.16 -18.85 7.32
N ASP A 70 2.50 -19.83 6.49
CA ASP A 70 2.82 -19.68 5.06
C ASP A 70 1.60 -19.29 4.20
N THR A 71 0.39 -19.38 4.77
CA THR A 71 -0.85 -18.97 4.10
C THR A 71 -1.31 -17.55 4.47
N LEU A 72 -0.43 -16.72 5.05
CA LEU A 72 -0.73 -15.33 5.39
C LEU A 72 -1.20 -14.56 4.15
N LYS A 73 -2.42 -14.04 4.19
CA LYS A 73 -3.04 -13.32 3.06
C LYS A 73 -3.29 -11.85 3.31
N GLN A 74 -3.46 -11.44 4.57
CA GLN A 74 -3.80 -10.07 4.89
C GLN A 74 -3.35 -9.69 6.30
N ILE A 75 -2.86 -8.46 6.44
CA ILE A 75 -2.64 -7.79 7.73
C ILE A 75 -3.34 -6.44 7.69
N ILE A 76 -4.07 -6.09 8.74
CA ILE A 76 -4.78 -4.83 8.88
C ILE A 76 -4.06 -3.91 9.88
N GLY A 77 -3.93 -2.64 9.53
CA GLY A 77 -3.51 -1.59 10.48
C GLY A 77 -2.01 -1.60 10.78
N LEU A 78 -1.14 -1.96 9.83
CA LEU A 78 0.31 -2.06 10.04
C LEU A 78 0.91 -0.80 10.68
N PHE A 79 0.42 0.38 10.28
CA PHE A 79 0.88 1.68 10.75
C PHE A 79 0.68 1.91 12.27
N ASN A 80 -0.24 1.18 12.91
CA ASN A 80 -0.46 1.27 14.36
C ASN A 80 0.59 0.51 15.17
N HIS A 81 1.33 -0.39 14.52
CA HIS A 81 2.19 -1.37 15.20
C HIS A 81 3.67 -1.25 14.82
N ASP A 82 4.01 -0.33 13.91
CA ASP A 82 5.37 -0.20 13.41
C ASP A 82 5.70 1.20 12.89
N THR A 83 6.88 1.69 13.27
CA THR A 83 7.32 3.06 12.99
C THR A 83 7.60 3.31 11.52
N TYR A 84 8.05 2.30 10.75
CA TYR A 84 8.27 2.46 9.31
C TYR A 84 6.93 2.71 8.60
N PHE A 85 5.95 1.85 8.86
CA PHE A 85 4.62 1.99 8.26
C PHE A 85 3.87 3.23 8.73
N HIS A 86 4.05 3.64 10.00
CA HIS A 86 3.53 4.91 10.49
C HIS A 86 4.08 6.10 9.70
N ARG A 87 5.40 6.17 9.47
CA ARG A 87 6.04 7.23 8.69
C ARG A 87 5.71 7.16 7.20
N LEU A 88 5.37 5.97 6.70
CA LEU A 88 4.89 5.80 5.33
C LEU A 88 3.45 6.33 5.17
N MET A 89 2.62 6.23 6.21
CA MET A 89 1.24 6.71 6.23
C MET A 89 1.15 8.23 6.40
N PHE A 90 1.92 8.79 7.34
CA PHE A 90 1.79 10.17 7.80
C PHE A 90 3.07 10.97 7.54
N GLY A 91 2.91 12.18 7.00
CA GLY A 91 3.99 13.09 6.60
C GLY A 91 4.77 12.66 5.36
N SER A 92 4.31 11.61 4.67
CA SER A 92 5.04 10.98 3.57
C SER A 92 4.65 11.54 2.21
N ARG A 93 5.40 11.18 1.16
CA ARG A 93 4.99 11.50 -0.22
C ARG A 93 3.69 10.82 -0.65
N PHE A 94 3.29 9.72 0.01
CA PHE A 94 2.01 9.07 -0.27
C PHE A 94 0.86 9.94 0.22
N GLU A 95 0.97 10.53 1.40
CA GLU A 95 -0.01 11.48 1.93
C GLU A 95 -0.12 12.72 1.03
N LYS A 96 1.02 13.32 0.66
CA LYS A 96 1.05 14.49 -0.25
C LYS A 96 0.43 14.20 -1.61
N LEU A 97 0.70 13.01 -2.18
CA LEU A 97 0.06 12.59 -3.42
C LEU A 97 -1.45 12.45 -3.24
N ALA A 98 -1.91 11.86 -2.13
CA ALA A 98 -3.34 11.75 -1.84
C ALA A 98 -4.01 13.13 -1.68
N GLU A 99 -3.37 14.09 -0.99
CA GLU A 99 -3.88 15.46 -0.88
C GLU A 99 -4.05 16.14 -2.23
N LEU A 100 -3.07 15.97 -3.13
CA LEU A 100 -3.14 16.47 -4.50
C LEU A 100 -4.33 15.86 -5.24
N LEU A 101 -4.44 14.53 -5.25
CA LEU A 101 -5.46 13.82 -6.04
C LEU A 101 -6.88 13.98 -5.49
N LEU A 102 -7.02 14.12 -4.18
CA LEU A 102 -8.31 14.34 -3.50
C LEU A 102 -8.65 15.84 -3.31
N GLN A 103 -7.77 16.73 -3.79
CA GLN A 103 -7.96 18.18 -3.80
C GLN A 103 -8.25 18.76 -2.40
N GLY A 104 -7.50 18.32 -1.38
CA GLY A 104 -7.68 18.80 -0.02
C GLY A 104 -6.91 17.99 1.03
N PRO A 105 -6.98 18.39 2.31
CA PRO A 105 -6.33 17.66 3.39
C PRO A 105 -6.92 16.25 3.52
N VAL A 106 -6.06 15.28 3.82
CA VAL A 106 -6.44 13.88 3.98
C VAL A 106 -6.20 13.39 5.40
N VAL A 107 -6.90 12.32 5.79
CA VAL A 107 -6.66 11.63 7.05
C VAL A 107 -6.47 10.16 6.73
N GLY A 108 -5.30 9.63 7.09
CA GLY A 108 -5.03 8.21 6.95
C GLY A 108 -6.01 7.36 7.77
N LYS A 109 -6.72 6.44 7.12
CA LYS A 109 -7.73 5.57 7.76
C LYS A 109 -7.27 4.15 7.96
N ASN A 110 -6.63 3.55 6.95
CA ASN A 110 -6.23 2.17 6.99
C ASN A 110 -4.99 1.93 6.14
N MET A 111 -4.12 1.04 6.61
CA MET A 111 -3.00 0.50 5.83
C MET A 111 -3.05 -1.01 5.96
N GLN A 112 -3.12 -1.67 4.82
CA GLN A 112 -3.27 -3.12 4.76
C GLN A 112 -2.17 -3.72 3.89
N TYR A 113 -1.65 -4.86 4.34
CA TYR A 113 -0.84 -5.75 3.51
C TYR A 113 -1.77 -6.80 2.92
N PHE A 114 -1.60 -7.08 1.63
CA PHE A 114 -2.26 -8.17 0.93
C PHE A 114 -1.22 -9.06 0.26
N ASN A 115 -1.42 -10.37 0.33
CA ASN A 115 -0.60 -11.38 -0.31
C ASN A 115 -1.48 -12.37 -1.08
N LYS A 116 -0.89 -13.00 -2.10
CA LYS A 116 -1.47 -14.15 -2.79
C LYS A 116 -0.53 -15.34 -2.55
N PRO A 117 -0.76 -16.12 -1.48
CA PRO A 117 0.08 -17.29 -1.21
C PRO A 117 0.10 -18.23 -2.42
N PRO A 118 1.23 -18.86 -2.75
CA PRO A 118 1.31 -19.76 -3.91
C PRO A 118 0.27 -20.88 -3.83
N GLN A 119 -0.34 -21.23 -4.97
CA GLN A 119 -1.22 -22.40 -5.15
C GLN A 119 -2.55 -22.40 -4.38
N ILE A 120 -2.78 -21.44 -3.48
CA ILE A 120 -4.01 -21.29 -2.69
C ILE A 120 -4.57 -19.88 -2.84
N GLY A 121 -5.85 -19.72 -2.50
CA GLY A 121 -6.54 -18.43 -2.53
C GLY A 121 -7.54 -18.34 -3.68
N LYS A 122 -8.56 -17.51 -3.48
CA LYS A 122 -9.62 -17.27 -4.47
C LYS A 122 -9.34 -15.98 -5.23
N ALA A 123 -9.77 -15.93 -6.48
CA ALA A 123 -9.77 -14.67 -7.22
C ALA A 123 -10.65 -13.64 -6.50
N THR A 124 -10.14 -12.43 -6.36
CA THR A 124 -10.92 -11.29 -5.88
C THR A 124 -11.92 -10.90 -6.97
N PRO A 125 -13.24 -11.02 -6.75
CA PRO A 125 -14.22 -10.60 -7.74
C PRO A 125 -14.14 -9.08 -7.94
N PRO A 126 -14.55 -8.55 -9.11
CA PRO A 126 -14.67 -7.10 -9.30
C PRO A 126 -15.61 -6.48 -8.25
N HIS A 127 -15.17 -5.41 -7.59
CA HIS A 127 -15.93 -4.64 -6.61
C HIS A 127 -15.38 -3.20 -6.55
N GLN A 128 -16.09 -2.34 -5.83
CA GLN A 128 -15.62 -1.02 -5.41
C GLN A 128 -15.36 -1.10 -3.91
N ASP A 129 -14.15 -0.74 -3.49
CA ASP A 129 -13.73 -0.71 -2.07
C ASP A 129 -14.57 0.26 -1.23
#